data_AF-A0A537TK99-F1
#
_entry.id   AF-A0A537TK99-F1
#
_cell.length_a   1.000
_cell.length_b   1.000
_cell.length_c   1.000
_cell.angle_alpha   90.00
_cell.angle_beta   90.00
_cell.angle_gamma   90.00
#
_symmetry.space_group_name_H-M   'P 1'
#
loop_
_entity.id
_entity.type
_entity.pdbx_description
1 polymer ?
#
loop_
_entity_poly.entity_id
_entity_poly.type
_entity_poly.pdbx_seq_one_letter_code
_entity_poly.pdbx_strand_id
1 'polypeptide(L)'
;GDVKNVVHTVQSYERMGVSAILIEDQQWPKRCGHMVGKKVVPTELAVAKIKAACSERINPETWILARTDARAVYDLDEAMRRAEAFIKAGADGIFIEAPRSVAELERIGKAFDVPQICNPLMGGHTPILTMEEMGQLGFDCAVLGLDTLMHAAKAVEAVLLDMKSGQFARRNDGMDFEDYKGTVGFDKWAGIDERFGAA
;
A
#
# COMPACT_ATOMS: atom_id res chain seq x y z
N GLY A 1 12.11 7.31 12.01
CA GLY A 1 13.40 7.57 12.67
C GLY A 1 14.25 8.50 11.83
N ASP A 2 15.56 8.45 12.06
CA ASP A 2 16.59 9.11 11.25
C ASP A 2 16.99 8.24 10.03
N VAL A 3 18.03 8.65 9.29
CA VAL A 3 18.51 7.92 8.10
C VAL A 3 19.05 6.52 8.44
N LYS A 4 19.68 6.31 9.60
CA LYS A 4 20.19 4.99 10.00
C LYS A 4 19.05 4.03 10.29
N ASN A 5 17.99 4.52 10.93
CA ASN A 5 16.80 3.72 11.16
C ASN A 5 16.14 3.31 9.83
N VAL A 6 16.12 4.21 8.84
CA VAL A 6 15.57 3.92 7.51
C VAL A 6 16.36 2.81 6.83
N VAL A 7 17.69 2.92 6.77
CA VAL A 7 18.56 1.89 6.17
C VAL A 7 18.39 0.55 6.88
N HIS A 8 18.42 0.54 8.21
CA HIS A 8 18.19 -0.67 8.99
C HIS A 8 16.83 -1.31 8.69
N THR A 9 15.79 -0.49 8.52
CA THR A 9 14.43 -0.95 8.19
C THR A 9 14.40 -1.59 6.81
N VAL A 10 14.95 -0.92 5.79
CA VAL A 10 15.02 -1.44 4.42
C VAL A 10 15.69 -2.81 4.40
N GLN A 11 16.92 -2.89 4.91
CA GLN A 11 17.68 -4.15 4.92
C GLN A 11 17.01 -5.27 5.73
N SER A 12 16.25 -4.92 6.77
CA SER A 12 15.49 -5.91 7.55
C SER A 12 14.35 -6.51 6.72
N TYR A 13 13.59 -5.67 6.01
CA TYR A 13 12.52 -6.13 5.12
C TYR A 13 13.05 -6.92 3.92
N GLU A 14 14.19 -6.52 3.36
CA GLU A 14 14.85 -7.28 2.29
C GLU A 14 15.22 -8.70 2.74
N ARG A 15 15.76 -8.85 3.96
CA ARG A 15 16.06 -10.19 4.53
C ARG A 15 14.79 -11.03 4.79
N MET A 16 13.63 -10.40 4.92
CA MET A 16 12.34 -11.07 5.02
C MET A 16 11.72 -11.42 3.66
N GLY A 17 12.38 -11.07 2.55
CA GLY A 17 11.92 -11.35 1.20
C GLY A 17 10.95 -10.32 0.63
N VAL A 18 10.87 -9.11 1.20
CA VAL A 18 10.03 -8.03 0.66
C VAL A 18 10.64 -7.49 -0.64
N SER A 19 9.80 -7.34 -1.68
CA SER A 19 10.21 -6.84 -3.00
C SER A 19 10.09 -5.33 -3.17
N ALA A 20 9.24 -4.66 -2.37
CA ALA A 20 9.02 -3.22 -2.48
C ALA A 20 8.70 -2.59 -1.12
N ILE A 21 9.22 -1.39 -0.88
CA ILE A 21 9.02 -0.62 0.36
C ILE A 21 8.61 0.80 0.00
N LEU A 22 7.52 1.27 0.63
CA LEU A 22 7.04 2.65 0.52
C LEU A 22 7.55 3.49 1.70
N ILE A 23 8.20 4.61 1.42
CA ILE A 23 8.72 5.54 2.43
C ILE A 23 8.03 6.91 2.27
N GLU A 24 7.34 7.37 3.32
CA GLU A 24 6.59 8.62 3.31
C GLU A 24 7.33 9.81 3.92
N ASP A 25 6.85 11.03 3.63
CA ASP A 25 7.36 12.29 4.16
C ASP A 25 6.60 12.84 5.39
N GLN A 26 5.71 12.05 6.00
CA GLN A 26 4.99 12.51 7.19
C GLN A 26 5.91 12.72 8.40
N GLN A 27 5.56 13.70 9.22
CA GLN A 27 6.10 13.86 10.57
C GLN A 27 5.54 12.76 11.48
N TRP A 28 6.40 12.08 12.24
CA TRP A 28 5.98 11.07 13.21
C TRP A 28 5.31 11.71 14.45
N PRO A 29 4.22 11.13 15.00
CA PRO A 29 3.50 9.94 14.52
C PRO A 29 2.66 10.22 13.26
N LYS A 30 2.72 9.28 12.31
CA LYS A 30 1.96 9.38 11.06
C LYS A 30 0.46 9.22 11.25
N ARG A 31 -0.32 9.72 10.30
CA ARG A 31 -1.77 9.50 10.16
C ARG A 31 -2.08 8.86 8.82
N CYS A 32 -3.27 8.26 8.69
CA CYS A 32 -3.74 7.75 7.41
C CYS A 32 -3.81 8.87 6.35
N GLY A 33 -3.46 8.58 5.10
CA GLY A 33 -3.43 9.55 4.00
C GLY A 33 -4.77 10.25 3.73
N HIS A 34 -5.89 9.62 4.07
CA HIS A 34 -7.23 10.20 3.93
C HIS A 34 -7.76 10.86 5.22
N MET A 35 -6.95 10.97 6.27
CA MET A 35 -7.31 11.68 7.51
C MET A 35 -6.86 13.15 7.49
N VAL A 36 -7.57 14.00 8.24
CA VAL A 36 -7.18 15.39 8.50
C VAL A 36 -6.03 15.49 9.53
N GLY A 37 -5.34 16.63 9.56
CA GLY A 37 -4.32 16.94 10.56
C GLY A 37 -2.96 16.28 10.32
N LYS A 38 -2.67 15.89 9.07
CA LYS A 38 -1.34 15.43 8.65
C LYS A 38 -0.33 16.57 8.72
N LYS A 39 0.94 16.21 8.93
CA LYS A 39 2.09 17.11 8.84
C LYS A 39 3.16 16.37 8.07
N VAL A 40 3.90 17.09 7.23
CA VAL A 40 5.08 16.55 6.53
C VAL A 40 6.34 17.21 7.05
N VAL A 41 7.45 16.48 6.98
CA VAL A 41 8.77 17.02 7.34
C VAL A 41 9.29 17.97 6.24
N PRO A 42 10.28 18.83 6.54
CA PRO A 42 11.06 19.52 5.53
C PRO A 42 11.52 18.60 4.41
N THR A 43 11.46 19.07 3.16
CA THR A 43 11.75 18.27 1.96
C THR A 43 13.14 17.65 2.03
N GLU A 44 14.12 18.38 2.55
CA GLU A 44 15.52 17.95 2.67
C GLU A 44 15.66 16.74 3.60
N LEU A 45 14.85 16.68 4.67
CA LEU A 45 14.85 15.54 5.59
C LEU A 45 14.23 14.30 4.95
N ALA A 46 13.18 14.46 4.14
CA ALA A 46 12.56 13.35 3.41
C ALA A 46 13.51 12.83 2.30
N VAL A 47 14.09 13.75 1.52
CA VAL A 47 15.10 13.46 0.49
C VAL A 47 16.29 12.70 1.07
N ALA A 48 16.83 13.13 2.21
CA ALA A 48 17.96 12.45 2.85
C ALA A 48 17.64 10.99 3.22
N LYS A 49 16.41 10.72 3.67
CA LYS A 49 15.95 9.36 4.02
C LYS A 49 15.77 8.48 2.79
N ILE A 50 15.14 9.02 1.75
CA ILE A 50 14.92 8.30 0.48
C ILE A 50 16.27 7.99 -0.15
N LYS A 51 17.18 8.98 -0.22
CA LYS A 51 18.54 8.78 -0.72
C LYS A 51 19.28 7.69 0.05
N ALA A 52 19.23 7.72 1.39
CA ALA A 52 19.85 6.69 2.22
C ALA A 52 19.26 5.30 1.97
N ALA A 53 17.92 5.19 1.84
CA ALA A 53 17.26 3.93 1.53
C ALA A 53 17.70 3.36 0.17
N CYS A 54 17.76 4.20 -0.87
CA CYS A 54 18.11 3.77 -2.22
C CYS A 54 19.61 3.43 -2.34
N SER A 55 20.48 4.19 -1.69
CA SER A 55 21.94 3.98 -1.74
C SER A 55 22.42 2.77 -0.93
N GLU A 56 21.68 2.36 0.13
CA GLU A 56 22.12 1.34 1.08
C GLU A 56 21.26 0.06 1.07
N ARG A 57 20.36 -0.08 0.07
CA ARG A 57 19.64 -1.34 -0.16
C ARG A 57 20.63 -2.47 -0.45
N ILE A 58 20.43 -3.64 0.14
CA ILE A 58 21.32 -4.78 -0.07
C ILE A 58 20.95 -5.60 -1.31
N ASN A 59 19.69 -5.53 -1.75
CA ASN A 59 19.23 -6.16 -2.97
C ASN A 59 18.90 -5.08 -4.02
N PRO A 60 19.60 -5.04 -5.18
CA PRO A 60 19.35 -4.05 -6.22
C PRO A 60 17.96 -4.17 -6.85
N GLU A 61 17.30 -5.33 -6.73
CA GLU A 61 15.94 -5.58 -7.23
C GLU A 61 14.84 -5.14 -6.24
N THR A 62 15.20 -4.64 -5.06
CA THR A 62 14.22 -4.08 -4.11
C THR A 62 13.81 -2.69 -4.55
N TRP A 63 12.50 -2.51 -4.76
CA TRP A 63 11.93 -1.22 -5.13
C TRP A 63 11.74 -0.33 -3.91
N ILE A 64 12.29 0.88 -3.97
CA ILE A 64 12.09 1.93 -2.98
C ILE A 64 11.16 2.98 -3.57
N LEU A 65 9.89 2.90 -3.17
CA LEU A 65 8.86 3.83 -3.58
C LEU A 65 8.80 5.00 -2.61
N ALA A 66 8.76 6.24 -3.12
CA ALA A 66 8.62 7.42 -2.28
C ALA A 66 7.19 7.95 -2.30
N ARG A 67 6.64 8.19 -1.11
CA ARG A 67 5.31 8.73 -0.90
C ARG A 67 5.36 10.15 -0.38
N THR A 68 4.52 11.03 -0.91
CA THR A 68 4.29 12.35 -0.31
C THR A 68 2.84 12.54 0.10
N ASP A 69 2.65 13.04 1.32
CA ASP A 69 1.36 13.44 1.87
C ASP A 69 1.13 14.96 1.75
N ALA A 70 2.05 15.68 1.10
CA ALA A 70 2.07 17.14 1.01
C ALA A 70 0.83 17.74 0.33
N ARG A 71 0.16 17.02 -0.57
CA ARG A 71 -1.04 17.52 -1.27
C ARG A 71 -2.19 17.89 -0.33
N ALA A 72 -2.28 17.25 0.83
CA ALA A 72 -3.29 17.57 1.83
C ALA A 72 -2.82 18.61 2.87
N VAL A 73 -1.51 18.86 2.96
CA VAL A 73 -0.90 19.79 3.91
C VAL A 73 -0.68 21.17 3.28
N TYR A 74 -0.29 21.19 2.01
CA TYR A 74 -0.03 22.37 1.21
C TYR A 74 -0.96 22.36 -0.01
N ASP A 75 -0.48 21.91 -1.16
CA ASP A 75 -1.21 21.81 -2.42
C ASP A 75 -0.59 20.75 -3.34
N LEU A 76 -1.18 20.54 -4.51
CA LEU A 76 -0.66 19.59 -5.50
C LEU A 76 0.72 20.02 -6.03
N ASP A 77 0.97 21.31 -6.23
CA ASP A 77 2.24 21.79 -6.79
C ASP A 77 3.43 21.46 -5.87
N GLU A 78 3.26 21.62 -4.57
CA GLU A 78 4.25 21.23 -3.58
C GLU A 78 4.47 19.72 -3.53
N ALA A 79 3.41 18.93 -3.66
CA ALA A 79 3.53 17.48 -3.75
C ALA A 79 4.32 17.04 -5.00
N MET A 80 4.07 17.68 -6.14
CA MET A 80 4.79 17.42 -7.39
C MET A 80 6.28 17.79 -7.28
N ARG A 81 6.60 18.95 -6.68
CA ARG A 81 7.99 19.36 -6.42
C ARG A 81 8.73 18.36 -5.52
N ARG A 82 8.06 17.87 -4.48
CA ARG A 82 8.61 16.84 -3.59
C ARG A 82 8.83 15.51 -4.30
N ALA A 83 7.85 15.06 -5.07
CA ALA A 83 7.97 13.86 -5.91
C ALA A 83 9.19 13.95 -6.83
N GLU A 84 9.38 15.07 -7.53
CA GLU A 84 10.55 15.29 -8.39
C GLU A 84 11.86 15.23 -7.59
N ALA A 85 11.91 15.83 -6.39
CA ALA A 85 13.07 15.75 -5.51
C ALA A 85 13.35 14.32 -5.02
N PHE A 86 12.32 13.52 -4.80
CA PHE A 86 12.42 12.13 -4.39
C PHE A 86 12.93 11.23 -5.53
N ILE A 87 12.48 11.46 -6.75
CA ILE A 87 13.01 10.81 -7.96
C ILE A 87 14.50 11.13 -8.09
N LYS A 88 14.89 12.40 -7.98
CA LYS A 88 16.31 12.83 -8.01
C LYS A 88 17.14 12.22 -6.87
N ALA A 89 16.50 11.84 -5.77
CA ALA A 89 17.15 11.14 -4.65
C ALA A 89 17.35 9.64 -4.91
N GLY A 90 16.76 9.09 -5.97
CA GLY A 90 16.91 7.70 -6.38
C GLY A 90 15.67 6.82 -6.17
N ALA A 91 14.50 7.39 -5.83
CA ALA A 91 13.28 6.61 -5.69
C ALA A 91 12.90 5.91 -7.02
N ASP A 92 12.58 4.62 -6.96
CA ASP A 92 12.23 3.81 -8.13
C ASP A 92 10.79 4.07 -8.61
N GLY A 93 9.96 4.72 -7.79
CA GLY A 93 8.59 5.10 -8.15
C GLY A 93 7.99 6.07 -7.14
N ILE A 94 6.87 6.70 -7.52
CA ILE A 94 6.24 7.79 -6.76
C ILE A 94 4.78 7.50 -6.43
N PHE A 95 4.40 7.88 -5.22
CA PHE A 95 3.02 7.90 -4.75
C PHE A 95 2.67 9.27 -4.16
N ILE A 96 1.89 10.06 -4.90
CA ILE A 96 1.30 11.30 -4.41
C ILE A 96 -0.06 10.99 -3.78
N GLU A 97 -0.18 11.21 -2.46
CA GLU A 97 -1.37 10.82 -1.71
C GLU A 97 -2.55 11.81 -1.83
N ALA A 98 -3.76 11.24 -1.81
CA ALA A 98 -5.04 11.91 -1.78
C ALA A 98 -5.34 12.93 -2.91
N PRO A 99 -5.09 12.65 -4.21
CA PRO A 99 -5.53 13.51 -5.31
C PRO A 99 -7.04 13.82 -5.29
N ARG A 100 -7.40 15.07 -5.64
CA ARG A 100 -8.73 15.71 -5.70
C ARG A 100 -9.77 15.16 -6.66
N SER A 101 -9.27 14.89 -7.85
CA SER A 101 -10.09 14.89 -9.05
C SER A 101 -9.39 14.09 -10.12
N VAL A 102 -10.14 13.72 -11.16
CA VAL A 102 -9.58 13.09 -12.35
C VAL A 102 -8.54 13.99 -13.02
N ALA A 103 -8.72 15.31 -12.99
CA ALA A 103 -7.74 16.25 -13.51
C ALA A 103 -6.42 16.26 -12.70
N GLU A 104 -6.48 16.15 -11.36
CA GLU A 104 -5.28 15.97 -10.55
C GLU A 104 -4.60 14.62 -10.87
N LEU A 105 -5.37 13.54 -11.00
CA LEU A 105 -4.86 12.22 -11.35
C LEU A 105 -4.17 12.22 -12.72
N GLU A 106 -4.80 12.79 -13.74
CA GLU A 106 -4.23 12.92 -15.08
C GLU A 106 -2.92 13.73 -15.07
N ARG A 107 -2.89 14.82 -14.31
CA ARG A 107 -1.68 15.63 -14.16
C ARG A 107 -0.55 14.84 -13.51
N ILE A 108 -0.85 14.04 -12.48
CA ILE A 108 0.14 13.21 -11.78
C ILE A 108 0.66 12.13 -12.73
N GLY A 109 -0.22 11.29 -13.27
CA GLY A 109 0.18 10.13 -14.09
C GLY A 109 0.97 10.49 -15.36
N LYS A 110 0.93 11.74 -15.82
CA LYS A 110 1.72 12.24 -16.96
C LYS A 110 3.01 12.96 -16.60
N ALA A 111 3.32 13.15 -15.32
CA ALA A 111 4.38 14.08 -14.91
C ALA A 111 5.78 13.47 -14.74
N PHE A 112 5.89 12.16 -14.55
CA PHE A 112 7.14 11.51 -14.21
C PHE A 112 7.36 10.24 -15.04
N ASP A 113 8.60 10.04 -15.47
CA ASP A 113 9.04 8.84 -16.23
C ASP A 113 9.42 7.66 -15.31
N VAL A 114 8.93 7.67 -14.07
CA VAL A 114 9.07 6.55 -13.14
C VAL A 114 7.68 5.99 -12.81
N PRO A 115 7.58 4.72 -12.42
CA PRO A 115 6.32 4.12 -12.04
C PRO A 115 5.53 4.94 -11.01
N GLN A 116 4.26 5.16 -11.33
CA GLN A 116 3.37 5.97 -10.52
C GLN A 116 2.28 5.13 -9.88
N ILE A 117 2.12 5.31 -8.57
CA ILE A 117 1.21 4.53 -7.74
C ILE A 117 0.06 5.42 -7.28
N CYS A 118 -1.16 4.91 -7.41
CA CYS A 118 -2.36 5.50 -6.83
C CYS A 118 -2.92 4.63 -5.70
N ASN A 119 -3.70 5.23 -4.80
CA ASN A 119 -4.39 4.56 -3.70
C ASN A 119 -5.83 5.07 -3.63
N PRO A 120 -6.71 4.62 -4.53
CA PRO A 120 -8.13 4.90 -4.42
C PRO A 120 -8.70 4.17 -3.20
N LEU A 121 -9.48 4.87 -2.38
CA LEU A 121 -10.09 4.30 -1.18
C LEU A 121 -11.57 4.67 -1.11
N MET A 122 -12.44 3.66 -0.94
CA MET A 122 -13.87 3.86 -0.68
C MET A 122 -14.11 4.73 0.56
N GLY A 123 -14.86 5.83 0.39
CA GLY A 123 -15.06 6.83 1.45
C GLY A 123 -13.86 7.76 1.70
N GLY A 124 -12.80 7.61 0.90
CA GLY A 124 -11.64 8.48 0.90
C GLY A 124 -11.85 9.74 0.07
N HIS A 125 -10.73 10.30 -0.40
CA HIS A 125 -10.72 11.58 -1.12
C HIS A 125 -10.44 11.45 -2.61
N THR A 126 -9.81 10.36 -3.01
CA THR A 126 -9.37 10.11 -4.38
C THR A 126 -10.51 9.49 -5.18
N PRO A 127 -10.84 10.02 -6.38
CA PRO A 127 -11.80 9.39 -7.28
C PRO A 127 -11.41 7.95 -7.56
N ILE A 128 -12.41 7.06 -7.56
CA ILE A 128 -12.22 5.64 -7.81
C ILE A 128 -12.57 5.40 -9.27
N LEU A 129 -11.55 5.11 -10.06
CA LEU A 129 -11.66 4.74 -11.47
C LEU A 129 -11.36 3.25 -11.63
N THR A 130 -11.73 2.70 -12.77
CA THR A 130 -11.30 1.35 -13.15
C THR A 130 -9.78 1.29 -13.35
N MET A 131 -9.21 0.08 -13.29
CA MET A 131 -7.78 -0.11 -13.55
C MET A 131 -7.38 0.30 -14.97
N GLU A 132 -8.28 0.10 -15.94
CA GLU A 132 -8.08 0.54 -17.32
C GLU A 132 -8.01 2.07 -17.41
N GLU A 133 -8.96 2.77 -16.81
CA GLU A 133 -8.95 4.24 -16.76
C GLU A 133 -7.71 4.77 -16.02
N MET A 134 -7.31 4.17 -14.89
CA MET A 134 -6.08 4.55 -14.19
C MET A 134 -4.83 4.36 -15.06
N GLY A 135 -4.76 3.25 -15.80
CA GLY A 135 -3.67 2.99 -16.75
C GLY A 135 -3.65 4.01 -17.88
N GLN A 136 -4.80 4.42 -18.42
CA GLN A 136 -4.91 5.48 -19.43
C GLN A 136 -4.44 6.85 -18.90
N LEU A 137 -4.56 7.09 -17.59
CA LEU A 137 -4.05 8.31 -16.96
C LEU A 137 -2.53 8.26 -16.68
N GLY A 138 -1.89 7.11 -16.84
CA GLY A 138 -0.44 6.93 -16.66
C GLY A 138 -0.01 6.36 -15.31
N PHE A 139 -0.92 5.70 -14.58
CA PHE A 139 -0.56 4.96 -13.36
C PHE A 139 -0.21 3.49 -13.67
N ASP A 140 0.85 2.99 -13.05
CA ASP A 140 1.32 1.61 -13.22
C ASP A 140 0.76 0.65 -12.16
N CYS A 141 0.35 1.19 -11.02
CA CYS A 141 -0.14 0.40 -9.90
C CYS A 141 -1.21 1.13 -9.10
N ALA A 142 -2.20 0.36 -8.63
CA ALA A 142 -3.20 0.81 -7.68
C ALA A 142 -3.12 -0.03 -6.41
N VAL A 143 -2.99 0.63 -5.27
CA VAL A 143 -3.01 0.00 -3.95
C VAL A 143 -4.45 0.03 -3.43
N LEU A 144 -5.07 -1.15 -3.31
CA LEU A 144 -6.43 -1.34 -2.76
C LEU A 144 -6.36 -1.91 -1.32
N GLY A 145 -5.55 -1.26 -0.48
CA GLY A 145 -5.04 -1.88 0.74
C GLY A 145 -6.09 -2.15 1.83
N LEU A 146 -7.18 -1.39 1.88
CA LEU A 146 -8.23 -1.56 2.89
C LEU A 146 -9.47 -2.30 2.38
N ASP A 147 -9.60 -2.50 1.08
CA ASP A 147 -10.81 -3.07 0.47
C ASP A 147 -11.13 -4.45 1.05
N THR A 148 -10.15 -5.36 1.06
CA THR A 148 -10.36 -6.72 1.61
C THR A 148 -10.70 -6.69 3.10
N LEU A 149 -10.05 -5.81 3.87
CA LEU A 149 -10.30 -5.65 5.31
C LEU A 149 -11.70 -5.08 5.60
N MET A 150 -12.15 -4.09 4.82
CA MET A 150 -13.48 -3.49 4.96
C MET A 150 -14.58 -4.50 4.61
N HIS A 151 -14.38 -5.31 3.57
CA HIS A 151 -15.31 -6.38 3.21
C HIS A 151 -15.33 -7.50 4.26
N ALA A 152 -14.16 -7.91 4.75
CA ALA A 152 -14.06 -8.89 5.83
C ALA A 152 -14.77 -8.40 7.10
N ALA A 153 -14.56 -7.15 7.51
CA ALA A 153 -15.21 -6.57 8.68
C ALA A 153 -16.75 -6.62 8.56
N LYS A 154 -17.29 -6.24 7.39
CA LYS A 154 -18.73 -6.29 7.11
C LYS A 154 -19.28 -7.72 7.16
N ALA A 155 -18.56 -8.69 6.58
CA ALA A 155 -18.97 -10.09 6.58
C ALA A 155 -18.97 -10.68 8.01
N VAL A 156 -17.90 -10.43 8.77
CA VAL A 156 -17.78 -10.87 10.17
C VAL A 156 -18.90 -10.27 11.02
N GLU A 157 -19.17 -8.96 10.90
CA GLU A 157 -20.27 -8.31 11.62
C GLU A 157 -21.63 -8.96 11.31
N ALA A 158 -21.93 -9.21 10.03
CA ALA A 158 -23.19 -9.82 9.61
C ALA A 158 -23.38 -11.23 10.19
N VAL A 159 -22.31 -12.04 10.21
CA VAL A 159 -22.34 -13.40 10.79
C VAL A 159 -22.51 -13.35 12.30
N LEU A 160 -21.82 -12.43 13.00
CA LEU A 160 -21.96 -12.29 14.45
C LEU A 160 -23.38 -11.86 14.87
N LEU A 161 -24.02 -10.97 14.10
CA LEU A 161 -25.41 -10.58 14.33
C LEU A 161 -26.39 -11.74 14.12
N ASP A 162 -26.17 -12.54 13.08
CA ASP A 162 -26.97 -13.73 12.81
C ASP A 162 -26.79 -14.81 13.90
N MET A 163 -25.55 -15.08 14.33
CA MET A 163 -25.26 -15.97 15.46
C MET A 163 -25.95 -15.51 16.75
N LYS A 164 -25.93 -14.20 17.03
CA LYS A 164 -26.62 -13.60 18.18
C LYS A 164 -28.14 -13.80 18.11
N SER A 165 -28.72 -13.85 16.92
CA SER A 165 -30.16 -14.07 16.73
C SER A 165 -30.59 -15.52 17.00
N GLY A 166 -29.65 -16.48 16.91
CA GLY A 166 -29.90 -17.91 17.03
C GLY A 166 -30.55 -18.57 15.81
N GLN A 167 -30.82 -17.81 14.74
CA GLN A 167 -31.47 -18.33 13.53
C GLN A 167 -30.48 -19.00 12.57
N PHE A 168 -29.21 -18.58 12.60
CA PHE A 168 -28.15 -19.07 11.70
C PHE A 168 -28.54 -18.97 10.21
N ALA A 169 -29.32 -17.95 9.84
CA ALA A 169 -29.84 -17.77 8.49
C ALA A 169 -28.73 -17.51 7.46
N ARG A 170 -27.56 -17.05 7.91
CA ARG A 170 -26.39 -16.72 7.09
C ARG A 170 -25.31 -17.79 7.11
N ARG A 171 -25.58 -18.97 7.70
CA ARG A 171 -24.59 -20.04 7.87
C ARG A 171 -23.96 -20.50 6.55
N ASN A 172 -24.68 -20.37 5.44
CA ASN A 172 -24.25 -20.78 4.11
C ASN A 172 -23.72 -19.62 3.24
N ASP A 173 -23.52 -18.42 3.79
CA ASP A 173 -23.01 -17.27 3.04
C ASP A 173 -21.47 -17.31 2.83
N GLY A 174 -20.77 -18.13 3.63
CA GLY A 174 -19.31 -18.26 3.60
C GLY A 174 -18.84 -19.51 2.86
N MET A 175 -17.52 -19.70 2.81
CA MET A 175 -16.90 -20.96 2.37
C MET A 175 -17.36 -22.10 3.27
N ASP A 176 -17.63 -23.26 2.67
CA ASP A 176 -17.73 -24.49 3.45
C ASP A 176 -16.33 -25.01 3.85
N PHE A 177 -16.29 -26.13 4.55
CA PHE A 177 -15.03 -26.68 5.04
C PHE A 177 -14.12 -27.20 3.91
N GLU A 178 -14.69 -27.72 2.83
CA GLU A 178 -13.92 -28.22 1.69
C GLU A 178 -13.30 -27.06 0.90
N ASP A 179 -14.07 -26.02 0.63
CA ASP A 179 -13.59 -24.77 0.01
C ASP A 179 -12.47 -24.12 0.84
N TYR A 180 -12.62 -24.11 2.17
CA TYR A 180 -11.61 -23.57 3.08
C TYR A 180 -10.32 -24.39 3.03
N LYS A 181 -10.41 -25.73 3.08
CA LYS A 181 -9.25 -26.63 2.95
C LYS A 181 -8.51 -26.39 1.63
N GLY A 182 -9.23 -26.23 0.53
CA GLY A 182 -8.66 -25.86 -0.77
C GLY A 182 -7.89 -24.54 -0.70
N THR A 183 -8.49 -23.52 -0.08
CA THR A 183 -7.89 -22.18 0.07
C THR A 183 -6.60 -22.18 0.89
N VAL A 184 -6.55 -22.93 2.00
CA VAL A 184 -5.35 -23.00 2.86
C VAL A 184 -4.32 -24.02 2.38
N GLY A 185 -4.56 -24.67 1.24
CA GLY A 185 -3.68 -25.65 0.64
C GLY A 185 -3.53 -26.93 1.47
N PHE A 186 -4.60 -27.35 2.16
CA PHE A 186 -4.58 -28.48 3.08
C PHE A 186 -4.03 -29.76 2.42
N ASP A 187 -4.46 -30.08 1.19
CA ASP A 187 -4.08 -31.30 0.48
C ASP A 187 -2.57 -31.41 0.25
N LYS A 188 -1.90 -30.26 0.02
CA LYS A 188 -0.43 -30.23 -0.11
C LYS A 188 0.24 -30.72 1.17
N TRP A 189 -0.27 -30.32 2.34
CA TRP A 189 0.28 -30.68 3.63
C TRP A 189 -0.05 -32.12 3.99
N ALA A 190 -1.29 -32.55 3.80
CA ALA A 190 -1.69 -33.94 3.98
C ALA A 190 -0.84 -34.90 3.13
N GLY A 191 -0.59 -34.54 1.86
CA GLY A 191 0.26 -35.34 0.98
C GLY A 191 1.76 -35.35 1.35
N ILE A 192 2.23 -34.47 2.25
CA ILE A 192 3.58 -34.58 2.83
C ILE A 192 3.60 -35.69 3.89
N ASP A 193 2.61 -35.71 4.78
CA ASP A 193 2.48 -36.75 5.81
C ASP A 193 2.32 -38.13 5.18
N GLU A 194 1.57 -38.26 4.09
CA GLU A 194 1.45 -39.55 3.38
C GLU A 194 2.78 -40.05 2.78
N ARG A 195 3.65 -39.13 2.33
CA ARG A 195 4.92 -39.49 1.70
C ARG A 195 6.05 -39.71 2.69
N PHE A 196 6.02 -39.00 3.81
CA PHE A 196 7.15 -38.88 4.72
C PHE A 196 6.80 -39.10 6.20
N GLY A 197 5.52 -39.24 6.53
CA GLY A 197 5.07 -39.59 7.88
C GLY A 197 5.54 -41.00 8.23
N ALA A 198 6.12 -41.17 9.42
CA ALA A 198 6.44 -42.48 9.94
C ALA A 198 5.15 -43.22 10.31
N ALA A 199 5.08 -44.51 9.96
CA ALA A 199 3.98 -45.40 10.32
C ALA A 199 3.93 -45.70 11.83
#